data_AF-A0A1T2L2L1-F1
#
_entry.id   AF-A0A1T2L2L1-F1
#
_cell.length_a   1.000
_cell.length_b   1.000
_cell.length_c   1.000
_cell.angle_alpha   90.00
_cell.angle_beta   90.00
_cell.angle_gamma   90.00
#
_symmetry.space_group_name_H-M   'P 1'
#
loop_
_entity.id
_entity.type
_entity.pdbx_description
1 polymer ?
#
loop_
_entity_poly.entity_id
_entity_poly.type
_entity_poly.pdbx_seq_one_letter_code
_entity_poly.pdbx_strand_id
1 'polypeptide(L)' 'MNRALSWTALLLGGLAAVIGIVFIVLYSLEAFVYRIGEPDQSLLFWYLPILFLGIIALLFGTRSVRWGLKHLRSSTD' A
#
# COMPACT_ATOMS: atom_id res chain seq x y z
N MET A 1 23.42 7.03 9.80
CA MET A 1 22.53 7.25 8.65
C MET A 1 21.89 8.63 8.78
N ASN A 2 21.79 9.40 7.69
CA ASN A 2 21.34 10.78 7.79
C ASN A 2 19.88 10.86 8.24
N ARG A 3 19.55 11.75 9.19
CA ARG A 3 18.15 11.98 9.65
C ARG A 3 17.21 12.25 8.47
N ALA A 4 17.72 12.94 7.44
CA ALA A 4 17.02 13.15 6.18
C ALA A 4 16.53 11.84 5.52
N LEU A 5 17.34 10.78 5.49
CA LEU A 5 16.96 9.49 4.90
C LEU A 5 15.81 8.83 5.68
N SER A 6 15.79 8.97 7.00
CA SER A 6 14.72 8.41 7.83
C SER A 6 13.39 9.15 7.60
N TRP A 7 13.43 10.47 7.48
CA TRP A 7 12.26 11.28 7.11
C TRP A 7 11.76 10.96 5.70
N THR A 8 12.65 10.81 4.72
CA THR A 8 12.27 10.40 3.36
C THR A 8 11.63 9.02 3.36
N ALA A 9 12.17 8.06 4.12
CA ALA A 9 11.59 6.72 4.24
C ALA A 9 10.21 6.72 4.89
N LEU A 10 9.95 7.63 5.85
CA LEU A 10 8.63 7.82 6.45
C LEU A 10 7.63 8.41 5.46
N LEU A 11 8.02 9.47 4.74
CA LEU A 11 7.15 10.15 3.77
C LEU A 11 6.80 9.22 2.61
N LEU A 12 7.81 8.64 1.95
CA LEU A 12 7.60 7.74 0.82
C LEU A 12 6.93 6.44 1.25
N GLY A 13 7.30 5.91 2.41
CA GLY A 13 6.68 4.70 2.96
C GLY A 13 5.20 4.92 3.30
N GLY A 14 4.88 6.06 3.93
CA GLY A 14 3.50 6.44 4.24
C GLY A 14 2.67 6.61 2.97
N LEU A 15 3.20 7.34 1.98
CA LEU A 15 2.53 7.53 0.70
C LEU A 15 2.28 6.20 -0.03
N ALA A 16 3.30 5.33 -0.10
CA ALA A 16 3.16 4.00 -0.69
C ALA A 16 2.11 3.14 0.04
N ALA A 17 2.04 3.23 1.37
CA ALA A 17 1.02 2.53 2.15
C ALA A 17 -0.40 3.04 1.83
N VAL A 18 -0.58 4.35 1.74
CA VAL A 18 -1.87 4.96 1.38
C VAL A 18 -2.29 4.55 -0.03
N ILE A 19 -1.39 4.66 -1.01
CA ILE A 19 -1.66 4.22 -2.39
C ILE A 19 -2.03 2.73 -2.42
N GLY A 20 -1.31 1.90 -1.65
CA GLY A 20 -1.59 0.48 -1.53
C GLY A 20 -3.00 0.19 -1.03
N ILE A 21 -3.43 0.89 0.03
CA ILE A 21 -4.79 0.79 0.57
C ILE A 21 -5.82 1.19 -0.49
N VAL A 22 -5.61 2.30 -1.20
CA VAL A 22 -6.53 2.77 -2.24
C VAL A 22 -6.73 1.71 -3.31
N PHE A 23 -5.67 1.10 -3.82
CA PHE A 23 -5.77 0.03 -4.83
C PHE A 23 -6.51 -1.20 -4.33
N ILE A 24 -6.26 -1.62 -3.08
CA ILE A 24 -6.97 -2.75 -2.47
C ILE A 24 -8.46 -2.43 -2.32
N VAL A 25 -8.81 -1.22 -1.86
CA VAL A 25 -10.20 -0.78 -1.69
C VAL A 25 -10.91 -0.71 -3.02
N LEU A 26 -10.30 -0.11 -4.05
CA LEU A 26 -10.87 -0.03 -5.39
C LEU A 26 -11.17 -1.44 -5.94
N TYR A 27 -10.21 -2.36 -5.87
CA TYR A 27 -10.43 -3.74 -6.28
C TYR A 27 -11.58 -4.41 -5.50
N SER A 28 -11.63 -4.20 -4.18
CA SER A 28 -12.65 -4.81 -3.32
C SER A 28 -14.05 -4.26 -3.60
N LEU A 29 -14.16 -2.96 -3.92
CA LEU A 29 -15.42 -2.33 -4.29
C LEU A 29 -15.91 -2.83 -5.65
N GLU A 30 -15.05 -2.87 -6.65
CA GLU A 30 -15.37 -3.47 -7.97
C GLU A 30 -15.81 -4.92 -7.79
N ALA A 31 -15.05 -5.72 -7.02
CA ALA A 31 -15.38 -7.10 -6.72
C ALA A 31 -16.77 -7.28 -6.10
N PHE A 32 -17.16 -6.36 -5.20
CA PHE A 32 -18.46 -6.38 -4.55
C PHE A 32 -19.59 -6.00 -5.52
N VAL A 33 -19.41 -4.93 -6.31
CA VAL A 33 -20.40 -4.45 -7.28
C VAL A 33 -20.67 -5.52 -8.35
N TYR A 34 -19.62 -6.08 -8.95
CA TYR A 34 -19.75 -7.13 -9.97
C TYR A 34 -20.44 -8.38 -9.43
N ARG A 35 -20.16 -8.77 -8.18
CA ARG A 35 -20.82 -9.92 -7.55
C ARG A 35 -22.34 -9.76 -7.41
N ILE A 36 -22.84 -8.53 -7.31
CA ILE A 36 -24.27 -8.23 -7.17
C ILE A 36 -24.94 -8.04 -8.53
N GLY A 37 -24.22 -7.48 -9.51
CA GLY A 37 -24.81 -6.98 -10.76
C GLY A 37 -24.67 -7.88 -11.98
N GLU A 38 -23.53 -8.56 -12.18
CA GLU A 38 -23.21 -9.20 -13.47
C GLU A 38 -22.56 -10.58 -13.34
N PRO A 39 -22.88 -11.54 -14.24
CA PRO A 39 -22.26 -12.86 -14.25
C PRO A 39 -20.84 -12.86 -14.84
N ASP A 40 -20.40 -11.79 -15.50
CA ASP A 40 -19.06 -11.71 -16.10
C ASP A 40 -18.00 -11.28 -15.09
N GLN A 41 -17.25 -12.26 -14.57
CA GLN A 41 -16.15 -12.04 -13.63
C GLN A 41 -14.80 -11.80 -14.32
N SER A 42 -14.74 -11.75 -15.65
CA SER A 42 -13.48 -11.57 -16.38
C SER A 42 -12.83 -10.22 -16.07
N LEU A 43 -13.61 -9.17 -15.82
CA LEU A 43 -13.13 -7.84 -15.41
C LEU A 43 -12.37 -7.88 -14.08
N LEU A 44 -12.84 -8.62 -13.08
CA LEU A 44 -12.11 -8.81 -11.82
C LEU A 44 -10.74 -9.44 -12.05
N PHE A 45 -10.64 -10.37 -13.00
CA PHE A 45 -9.37 -11.02 -13.31
C PHE A 45 -8.38 -10.02 -13.89
N TRP A 46 -8.83 -9.11 -14.77
CA TRP A 46 -7.99 -8.05 -15.32
C TRP A 46 -7.55 -7.02 -14.28
N TYR A 47 -8.30 -6.83 -13.20
CA TYR A 47 -7.92 -5.95 -12.10
C TYR A 47 -7.03 -6.60 -11.03
N LEU A 48 -6.78 -7.93 -11.07
CA LEU A 48 -5.88 -8.61 -10.13
C LEU A 48 -4.48 -7.98 -10.03
N PRO A 49 -3.82 -7.55 -11.13
CA PRO A 49 -2.54 -6.86 -11.05
C PRO A 49 -2.60 -5.59 -10.17
N ILE A 50 -3.71 -4.84 -10.21
CA ILE A 50 -3.90 -3.65 -9.37
C ILE A 50 -3.96 -4.04 -7.89
N LEU A 51 -4.68 -5.12 -7.57
CA LEU A 51 -4.70 -5.67 -6.20
C LEU A 51 -3.30 -6.08 -5.74
N PHE A 52 -2.55 -6.81 -6.56
CA PHE A 52 -1.18 -7.23 -6.22
C PHE A 52 -0.25 -6.03 -6.01
N LEU A 53 -0.30 -5.03 -6.88
CA LEU A 53 0.43 -3.79 -6.72
C LEU A 53 0.03 -3.07 -5.42
N GLY A 54 -1.26 -3.07 -5.08
CA GLY A 54 -1.78 -2.52 -3.84
C GLY A 54 -1.19 -3.20 -2.60
N ILE A 55 -1.20 -4.54 -2.57
CA ILE A 55 -0.62 -5.35 -1.48
C ILE A 55 0.88 -5.10 -1.36
N ILE A 56 1.62 -5.12 -2.47
CA ILE A 56 3.05 -4.88 -2.49
C ILE A 56 3.35 -3.47 -1.95
N ALA A 57 2.68 -2.45 -2.45
CA ALA A 57 2.86 -1.06 -2.00
C ALA A 57 2.54 -0.90 -0.51
N LEU A 58 1.49 -1.55 0.00
CA LEU A 58 1.14 -1.53 1.41
C LEU A 58 2.22 -2.19 2.29
N LEU A 59 2.70 -3.36 1.90
CA LEU A 59 3.73 -4.08 2.64
C LEU A 59 5.07 -3.33 2.65
N PHE A 60 5.51 -2.83 1.49
CA PHE A 60 6.74 -2.04 1.40
C PHE A 60 6.60 -0.72 2.16
N GLY A 61 5.47 -0.03 2.00
CA GLY A 61 5.21 1.25 2.66
C GLY A 61 5.22 1.12 4.19
N THR A 62 4.47 0.17 4.73
CA THR A 62 4.41 -0.07 6.18
C THR A 62 5.76 -0.51 6.76
N ARG A 63 6.52 -1.36 6.04
CA ARG A 63 7.89 -1.73 6.45
C ARG A 63 8.84 -0.54 6.45
N SER A 64 8.79 0.30 5.42
CA SER A 64 9.59 1.53 5.32
C SER A 64 9.28 2.49 6.46
N VAL A 65 7.99 2.68 6.79
CA VAL A 65 7.58 3.52 7.92
C VAL A 65 8.10 2.97 9.25
N ARG A 66 7.91 1.68 9.52
CA ARG A 66 8.41 1.05 10.76
C ARG A 66 9.93 1.17 10.89
N TRP A 67 10.65 0.97 9.79
CA TRP A 67 12.10 1.10 9.75
C TRP A 67 12.57 2.54 10.00
N GLY A 68 11.91 3.52 9.37
CA GLY A 68 12.21 4.95 9.56
C GLY A 68 11.95 5.42 10.99
N LEU A 69 10.84 4.99 11.59
CA LEU A 69 10.51 5.28 12.99
C LEU A 69 11.55 4.68 13.95
N LYS A 70 11.95 3.41 13.73
CA LYS A 70 12.94 2.73 14.58
C LYS A 70 14.28 3.48 14.59
N HIS A 71 14.73 3.95 13.43
CA HIS A 71 16.00 4.68 13.31
C HIS A 71 15.98 6.09 13.91
N LEU A 72 14.86 6.82 13.77
CA LEU A 72 14.73 8.12 14.43
C LEU A 72 14.72 7.97 15.95
N ARG A 73 14.02 6.97 16.46
CA ARG A 73 13.99 6.67 17.90
C ARG A 73 15.38 6.34 18.43
N SER A 74 16.12 5.44 17.77
CA SER A 74 17.47 5.06 18.19
C SER A 74 18.53 6.16 18.01
N SER A 75 18.21 7.27 17.34
CA SER A 75 19.10 8.43 17.17
C SER A 75 18.79 9.57 18.15
N THR A 76 17.88 9.33 19.10
CA THR A 76 17.43 10.30 20.11
C THR A 76 17.81 9.85 21.53
N ASP A 77 18.05 8.53 21.72
CA ASP A 77 18.68 7.95 22.91
C ASP A 77 20.22 8.00 22.80
#